data_AF-A0A960SQH9-F1
#
_entry.id   AF-A0A960SQH9-F1
#
_cell.length_a   1.000
_cell.length_b   1.000
_cell.length_c   1.000
_cell.angle_alpha   90.00
_cell.angle_beta   90.00
_cell.angle_gamma   90.00
#
_symmetry.space_group_name_H-M   'P 1'
#
loop_
_entity.id
_entity.type
_entity.pdbx_description
1 polymer ?
#
loop_
_entity_poly.entity_id
_entity_poly.type
_entity_poly.pdbx_seq_one_letter_code
_entity_poly.pdbx_strand_id
1 'polypeptide(L)'
;MPGTPSLLALGLCLGGATPASAETPALADFGHQSLRVNGQPALGQRRCLIVLIDVTNDANAVFAFHPAQYFANLVFNPLAPRDITFANPPLPGSVNGFLAENSGGRFAITRAVGAAHPDGFFGPLLLTAAERALITGGQDEAAEAKAALAAATRAGLVLADFDADGNGWVGAHELLLLVVVDNPGDNGKARGVDFRPEGSSVRFAGSYCAVTQQASFATLMHEMSHLLGTLDLYYGNPGGRPPDPRYYRGQSLVLNTATTLMGPTITVADNPSIYHLDPWHKLVFGWNEPRIVSMRTGGSFSLPAARTARADGPILLYDPWRGTNEFFLIEYRTRSRNRGAGGDSYDSNVAGQGLFLWHVQQAADHKLEIVDSPFDLTTDTNGLVVVDLPFGNWVEGPPNPAVGNAPTPNGFWTGGQTTFRLRWNDAPTWAGRSSSPAQIRVHPFTSFDDEVFIEVLTDAEIWVDFDYPGQPTSPETGDVSFPFNSLAEGVAQVGLGGRLSFKPGAKNPAPITLSKPMTLQAPLGPVRLGP
;
A
#
# COMPACT_ATOMS: atom_id res chain seq x y z
N MET A 1 -50.58 13.68 -68.14
CA MET A 1 -49.94 14.42 -67.03
C MET A 1 -49.03 13.46 -66.29
N PRO A 2 -47.69 13.62 -66.32
CA PRO A 2 -46.79 12.85 -65.47
C PRO A 2 -46.41 13.69 -64.23
N GLY A 3 -46.61 13.12 -63.05
CA GLY A 3 -46.22 13.71 -61.77
C GLY A 3 -44.71 13.62 -61.55
N THR A 4 -44.13 14.72 -61.08
CA THR A 4 -42.75 14.83 -60.59
C THR A 4 -42.62 14.19 -59.20
N PRO A 5 -41.57 13.39 -58.94
CA PRO A 5 -41.27 12.94 -57.59
C PRO A 5 -40.49 14.03 -56.83
N SER A 6 -41.00 14.40 -55.66
CA SER A 6 -40.33 15.30 -54.71
C SER A 6 -39.15 14.57 -54.05
N LEU A 7 -37.94 15.10 -54.24
CA LEU A 7 -36.74 14.72 -53.51
C LEU A 7 -36.84 15.22 -52.05
N LEU A 8 -37.00 14.28 -51.12
CA LEU A 8 -36.92 14.54 -49.67
C LEU A 8 -35.44 14.61 -49.29
N ALA A 9 -34.92 15.81 -49.04
CA ALA A 9 -33.56 16.02 -48.54
C ALA A 9 -33.52 15.64 -47.05
N LEU A 10 -32.96 14.47 -46.74
CA LEU A 10 -32.66 14.04 -45.37
C LEU A 10 -31.39 14.78 -44.92
N GLY A 11 -31.56 15.90 -44.21
CA GLY A 11 -30.47 16.62 -43.57
C GLY A 11 -29.92 15.80 -42.40
N LEU A 12 -28.87 15.02 -42.65
CA LEU A 12 -28.11 14.35 -41.61
C LEU A 12 -27.30 15.42 -40.86
N CYS A 13 -27.85 15.95 -39.76
CA CYS A 13 -27.09 16.75 -38.82
C CYS A 13 -26.09 15.84 -38.09
N LEU A 14 -24.90 15.67 -38.66
CA LEU A 14 -23.73 15.14 -37.96
C LEU A 14 -23.30 16.20 -36.94
N GLY A 15 -23.96 16.22 -35.78
CA GLY A 15 -23.47 16.96 -34.62
C GLY A 15 -22.10 16.40 -34.27
N GLY A 16 -21.06 17.20 -34.50
CA GLY A 16 -19.69 16.86 -34.11
C GLY A 16 -19.64 16.68 -32.60
N ALA A 17 -19.63 15.42 -32.16
CA ALA A 17 -19.35 15.09 -30.78
C ALA A 17 -17.93 15.60 -30.50
N THR A 18 -17.83 16.64 -29.66
CA THR A 18 -16.55 16.96 -29.02
C THR A 18 -16.03 15.69 -28.37
N PRO A 19 -14.78 15.27 -28.62
CA PRO A 19 -14.23 14.11 -27.95
C PRO A 19 -14.39 14.33 -26.46
N ALA A 20 -15.10 13.43 -25.79
CA ALA A 20 -15.16 13.45 -24.34
C ALA A 20 -13.71 13.47 -23.86
N SER A 21 -13.31 14.54 -23.17
CA SER A 21 -12.05 14.54 -22.43
C SER A 21 -12.05 13.25 -21.61
N ALA A 22 -11.10 12.35 -21.87
CA ALA A 22 -11.03 11.08 -21.15
C ALA A 22 -11.17 11.38 -19.67
N GLU A 23 -12.26 10.92 -19.08
CA GLU A 23 -12.58 11.24 -17.69
C GLU A 23 -11.45 10.71 -16.83
N THR A 24 -10.90 11.56 -15.97
CA THR A 24 -9.87 11.13 -15.01
C THR A 24 -10.46 9.94 -14.23
N PRO A 25 -9.81 8.77 -14.22
CA PRO A 25 -10.35 7.61 -13.52
C PRO A 25 -10.62 7.94 -12.05
N ALA A 26 -11.64 7.32 -11.48
CA ALA A 26 -11.94 7.45 -10.06
C ALA A 26 -10.99 6.59 -9.22
N LEU A 27 -10.87 6.91 -7.93
CA LEU A 27 -10.09 6.09 -7.00
C LEU A 27 -10.56 4.63 -6.93
N ALA A 28 -11.85 4.38 -7.17
CA ALA A 28 -12.42 3.03 -7.22
C ALA A 28 -11.80 2.20 -8.36
N ASP A 29 -11.45 2.81 -9.49
CA ASP A 29 -10.80 2.12 -10.62
C ASP A 29 -9.39 1.61 -10.26
N PHE A 30 -8.80 2.16 -9.20
CA PHE A 30 -7.51 1.74 -8.63
C PHE A 30 -7.66 0.88 -7.37
N GLY A 31 -8.89 0.48 -7.00
CA GLY A 31 -9.15 -0.41 -5.87
C GLY A 31 -9.43 0.28 -4.53
N HIS A 32 -9.71 1.58 -4.50
CA HIS A 32 -10.08 2.24 -3.24
C HIS A 32 -11.30 1.56 -2.57
N GLN A 33 -11.15 1.15 -1.30
CA GLN A 33 -12.16 0.38 -0.55
C GLN A 33 -12.53 -0.99 -1.16
N SER A 34 -11.65 -1.59 -1.96
CA SER A 34 -11.86 -2.92 -2.54
C SER A 34 -11.63 -4.05 -1.52
N LEU A 35 -10.71 -3.88 -0.56
CA LEU A 35 -10.38 -4.90 0.41
C LEU A 35 -11.43 -4.93 1.54
N ARG A 36 -12.15 -6.04 1.60
CA ARG A 36 -13.30 -6.25 2.50
C ARG A 36 -13.21 -7.60 3.17
N VAL A 37 -13.48 -7.63 4.47
CA VAL A 37 -13.60 -8.86 5.24
C VAL A 37 -15.08 -9.14 5.45
N ASN A 38 -15.58 -10.24 4.88
CA ASN A 38 -17.01 -10.58 4.86
C ASN A 38 -17.90 -9.42 4.36
N GLY A 39 -17.46 -8.77 3.27
CA GLY A 39 -18.18 -7.65 2.64
C GLY A 39 -18.02 -6.30 3.33
N GLN A 40 -17.41 -6.26 4.52
CA GLN A 40 -17.25 -5.05 5.31
C GLN A 40 -15.87 -4.41 5.10
N PRO A 41 -15.79 -3.09 4.84
CA PRO A 41 -14.51 -2.40 4.71
C PRO A 41 -13.84 -2.25 6.08
N ALA A 42 -12.53 -2.02 6.09
CA ALA A 42 -11.78 -1.67 7.29
C ALA A 42 -12.02 -0.21 7.72
N LEU A 43 -13.28 0.19 7.90
CA LEU A 43 -13.69 1.54 8.31
C LEU A 43 -14.57 1.48 9.56
N GLY A 44 -14.61 2.58 10.30
CA GLY A 44 -15.39 2.70 11.53
C GLY A 44 -14.77 1.95 12.70
N GLN A 45 -15.60 1.25 13.47
CA GLN A 45 -15.17 0.55 14.67
C GLN A 45 -15.36 -0.95 14.53
N ARG A 46 -14.37 -1.73 14.98
CA ARG A 46 -14.47 -3.20 15.12
C ARG A 46 -14.27 -3.61 16.56
N ARG A 47 -15.12 -4.50 17.06
CA ARG A 47 -14.94 -5.08 18.41
C ARG A 47 -13.77 -6.05 18.37
N CYS A 48 -12.92 -6.02 19.38
CA CYS A 48 -11.84 -6.99 19.59
C CYS A 48 -11.94 -7.61 20.97
N LEU A 49 -11.84 -8.94 21.02
CA LEU A 49 -11.69 -9.72 22.23
C LEU A 49 -10.23 -10.14 22.37
N ILE A 50 -9.64 -9.84 23.52
CA ILE A 50 -8.31 -10.33 23.89
C ILE A 50 -8.46 -11.54 24.80
N VAL A 51 -7.83 -12.66 24.48
CA VAL A 51 -7.81 -13.86 25.34
C VAL A 51 -6.37 -14.24 25.66
N LEU A 52 -6.04 -14.18 26.94
CA LEU A 52 -4.73 -14.53 27.48
C LEU A 52 -4.79 -15.98 27.95
N ILE A 53 -4.00 -16.86 27.35
CA ILE A 53 -3.96 -18.29 27.73
C ILE A 53 -2.59 -18.69 28.27
N ASP A 54 -2.61 -19.49 29.33
CA ASP A 54 -1.44 -20.17 29.87
C ASP A 54 -1.33 -21.57 29.25
N VAL A 55 -0.37 -21.73 28.34
CA VAL A 55 -0.08 -23.02 27.69
C VAL A 55 0.91 -23.87 28.49
N THR A 56 1.67 -23.27 29.40
CA THR A 56 2.70 -23.95 30.22
C THR A 56 2.10 -24.68 31.42
N ASN A 57 0.91 -24.25 31.87
CA ASN A 57 0.25 -24.70 33.10
C ASN A 57 1.15 -24.47 34.33
N ASP A 58 2.04 -23.48 34.27
CA ASP A 58 2.86 -23.03 35.39
C ASP A 58 2.29 -21.73 35.94
N ALA A 59 1.42 -21.86 36.95
CA ALA A 59 0.77 -20.76 37.66
C ALA A 59 1.75 -19.68 38.17
N ASN A 60 3.05 -20.00 38.32
CA ASN A 60 4.07 -19.06 38.79
C ASN A 60 4.81 -18.33 37.65
N ALA A 61 4.70 -18.80 36.40
CA ALA A 61 5.36 -18.23 35.23
C ALA A 61 4.38 -17.56 34.25
N VAL A 62 3.07 -17.73 34.46
CA VAL A 62 1.99 -17.14 33.66
C VAL A 62 2.18 -15.64 33.51
N PHE A 63 2.45 -15.20 32.29
CA PHE A 63 2.58 -13.77 31.97
C PHE A 63 3.61 -13.03 32.83
N ALA A 64 4.73 -13.70 33.17
CA ALA A 64 5.79 -13.15 34.02
C ALA A 64 6.44 -11.86 33.48
N PHE A 65 6.34 -11.60 32.17
CA PHE A 65 6.92 -10.41 31.54
C PHE A 65 5.94 -9.24 31.50
N HIS A 66 4.65 -9.51 31.28
CA HIS A 66 3.63 -8.47 31.09
C HIS A 66 2.32 -8.82 31.80
N PRO A 67 1.83 -8.00 32.74
CA PRO A 67 0.55 -8.26 33.41
C PRO A 67 -0.62 -8.17 32.42
N ALA A 68 -1.76 -8.80 32.68
CA ALA A 68 -2.91 -8.78 31.77
C ALA A 68 -3.36 -7.37 31.35
N GLN A 69 -3.30 -6.41 32.28
CA GLN A 69 -3.63 -5.00 32.01
C GLN A 69 -2.72 -4.35 30.96
N TYR A 70 -1.48 -4.83 30.80
CA TYR A 70 -0.56 -4.37 29.76
C TYR A 70 -1.21 -4.53 28.38
N PHE A 71 -1.75 -5.70 28.05
CA PHE A 71 -2.34 -5.97 26.74
C PHE A 71 -3.62 -5.15 26.49
N ALA A 72 -4.44 -4.96 27.53
CA ALA A 72 -5.60 -4.09 27.43
C ALA A 72 -5.20 -2.63 27.12
N ASN A 73 -4.12 -2.13 27.72
CA ASN A 73 -3.60 -0.80 27.43
C ASN A 73 -2.94 -0.75 26.05
N LEU A 74 -2.14 -1.76 25.70
CA LEU A 74 -1.45 -1.88 24.42
C LEU A 74 -2.43 -1.89 23.26
N VAL A 75 -3.58 -2.53 23.38
CA VAL A 75 -4.57 -2.54 22.29
C VAL A 75 -5.45 -1.30 22.32
N PHE A 76 -6.07 -1.01 23.47
CA PHE A 76 -7.22 -0.11 23.51
C PHE A 76 -6.92 1.34 23.89
N ASN A 77 -5.76 1.67 24.49
CA ASN A 77 -5.48 3.03 24.96
C ASN A 77 -4.89 3.92 23.84
N PRO A 78 -5.68 4.73 23.11
CA PRO A 78 -5.15 5.54 22.00
C PRO A 78 -4.16 6.61 22.44
N LEU A 79 -4.12 6.95 23.73
CA LEU A 79 -3.24 7.96 24.32
C LEU A 79 -2.05 7.36 25.05
N ALA A 80 -1.80 6.05 24.89
CA ALA A 80 -0.62 5.42 25.47
C ALA A 80 0.64 6.16 24.94
N PRO A 81 1.45 6.76 25.83
CA PRO A 81 2.66 7.45 25.40
C PRO A 81 3.57 6.41 24.75
N ARG A 82 4.16 6.79 23.61
CA ARG A 82 5.12 5.96 22.92
C ARG A 82 6.50 6.20 23.52
N ASP A 83 6.98 5.22 24.28
CA ASP A 83 8.33 5.14 24.80
C ASP A 83 9.16 4.18 23.94
N ILE A 84 10.01 4.75 23.08
CA ILE A 84 10.98 3.97 22.30
C ILE A 84 12.29 3.73 23.07
N THR A 85 12.42 4.27 24.28
CA THR A 85 13.52 3.87 25.15
C THR A 85 13.22 2.45 25.56
N PHE A 86 14.19 1.54 25.44
CA PHE A 86 14.06 0.13 25.83
C PHE A 86 13.95 -0.03 27.37
N ALA A 87 13.24 0.88 28.06
CA ALA A 87 12.83 0.73 29.44
C ALA A 87 11.96 -0.52 29.56
N ASN A 88 11.92 -1.16 30.73
CA ASN A 88 11.37 -2.51 30.87
C ASN A 88 10.03 -2.50 31.66
N PRO A 89 8.87 -2.78 31.04
CA PRO A 89 8.65 -2.99 29.60
C PRO A 89 8.45 -1.68 28.82
N PRO A 90 8.90 -1.59 27.56
CA PRO A 90 8.70 -0.40 26.76
C PRO A 90 7.22 -0.31 26.39
N LEU A 91 6.66 0.90 26.39
CA LEU A 91 5.32 1.13 25.87
C LEU A 91 5.46 1.60 24.42
N PRO A 92 5.31 0.72 23.41
CA PRO A 92 5.54 1.06 22.01
C PRO A 92 4.46 2.01 21.43
N GLY A 93 3.56 2.53 22.27
CA GLY A 93 2.31 3.16 21.91
C GLY A 93 1.14 2.20 22.12
N SER A 94 0.15 2.24 21.23
CA SER A 94 -0.96 1.30 21.23
C SER A 94 -1.44 0.97 19.81
N VAL A 95 -2.12 -0.15 19.68
CA VAL A 95 -2.79 -0.57 18.43
C VAL A 95 -3.74 0.51 17.96
N ASN A 96 -4.60 1.05 18.84
CA ASN A 96 -5.50 2.15 18.46
C ASN A 96 -4.76 3.44 18.09
N GLY A 97 -3.63 3.76 18.74
CA GLY A 97 -2.81 4.90 18.33
C GLY A 97 -2.20 4.69 16.94
N PHE A 98 -1.68 3.50 16.67
CA PHE A 98 -1.16 3.12 15.36
C PHE A 98 -2.22 3.21 14.27
N LEU A 99 -3.40 2.63 14.51
CA LEU A 99 -4.53 2.64 13.58
C LEU A 99 -5.05 4.06 13.36
N ALA A 100 -5.11 4.89 14.39
CA ALA A 100 -5.49 6.30 14.24
C ALA A 100 -4.51 7.06 13.35
N GLU A 101 -3.19 6.89 13.53
CA GLU A 101 -2.17 7.54 12.70
C GLU A 101 -2.19 7.01 11.24
N ASN A 102 -2.32 5.69 11.04
CA ASN A 102 -2.31 5.10 9.70
C ASN A 102 -3.61 5.33 8.91
N SER A 103 -4.74 5.45 9.61
CA SER A 103 -6.07 5.60 8.99
C SER A 103 -6.60 7.03 8.97
N GLY A 104 -5.90 8.00 9.55
CA GLY A 104 -6.46 9.35 9.76
C GLY A 104 -7.69 9.34 10.67
N GLY A 105 -7.73 8.40 11.63
CA GLY A 105 -8.88 8.19 12.52
C GLY A 105 -10.11 7.52 11.88
N ARG A 106 -9.99 7.01 10.64
CA ARG A 106 -11.10 6.34 9.93
C ARG A 106 -11.40 4.94 10.44
N PHE A 107 -10.45 4.32 11.15
CA PHE A 107 -10.60 2.99 11.71
C PHE A 107 -10.11 2.94 13.16
N ALA A 108 -10.85 2.24 14.01
CA ALA A 108 -10.47 1.99 15.39
C ALA A 108 -10.99 0.62 15.85
N ILE A 109 -10.34 0.09 16.88
CA ILE A 109 -10.77 -1.12 17.56
C ILE A 109 -11.40 -0.73 18.91
N THR A 110 -12.53 -1.36 19.23
CA THR A 110 -13.22 -1.19 20.51
C THR A 110 -13.21 -2.48 21.31
N ARG A 111 -13.38 -2.37 22.62
CA ARG A 111 -13.49 -3.52 23.51
C ARG A 111 -14.73 -4.34 23.17
N ALA A 112 -14.57 -5.64 22.98
CA ALA A 112 -15.69 -6.57 22.96
C ALA A 112 -16.19 -6.78 24.39
N VAL A 113 -17.03 -5.90 24.91
CA VAL A 113 -17.51 -5.95 26.29
C VAL A 113 -18.71 -6.87 26.45
N GLY A 114 -18.76 -7.62 27.55
CA GLY A 114 -19.91 -8.42 27.95
C GLY A 114 -19.98 -8.57 29.47
N ALA A 115 -21.05 -9.17 29.98
CA ALA A 115 -21.29 -9.24 31.43
C ALA A 115 -20.15 -9.93 32.22
N ALA A 116 -19.53 -10.96 31.65
CA ALA A 116 -18.41 -11.68 32.25
C ALA A 116 -17.03 -11.03 32.02
N HIS A 117 -16.95 -10.03 31.14
CA HIS A 117 -15.69 -9.42 30.69
C HIS A 117 -15.90 -7.94 30.35
N PRO A 118 -16.18 -7.09 31.35
CA PRO A 118 -16.50 -5.67 31.13
C PRO A 118 -15.34 -4.90 30.49
N ASP A 119 -14.11 -5.40 30.61
CA ASP A 119 -12.91 -4.77 30.07
C ASP A 119 -12.54 -5.27 28.65
N GLY A 120 -13.31 -6.18 28.06
CA GLY A 120 -13.04 -6.71 26.72
C GLY A 120 -11.81 -7.61 26.60
N PHE A 121 -11.38 -8.21 27.72
CA PHE A 121 -10.36 -9.25 27.72
C PHE A 121 -10.71 -10.37 28.72
N PHE A 122 -10.21 -11.59 28.45
CA PHE A 122 -10.21 -12.73 29.36
C PHE A 122 -8.79 -13.14 29.69
N GLY A 123 -8.55 -13.47 30.96
CA GLY A 123 -7.36 -14.19 31.40
C GLY A 123 -6.41 -13.39 32.32
N PRO A 124 -5.29 -14.01 32.70
CA PRO A 124 -4.77 -15.27 32.17
C PRO A 124 -5.66 -16.47 32.47
N LEU A 125 -6.00 -17.27 31.45
CA LEU A 125 -6.81 -18.47 31.57
C LEU A 125 -5.93 -19.71 31.62
N LEU A 126 -6.04 -20.46 32.72
CA LEU A 126 -5.43 -21.78 32.83
C LEU A 126 -6.19 -22.77 31.95
N LEU A 127 -5.51 -23.33 30.96
CA LEU A 127 -6.11 -24.33 30.08
C LEU A 127 -6.37 -25.65 30.82
N THR A 128 -7.43 -26.36 30.46
CA THR A 128 -7.65 -27.75 30.88
C THR A 128 -6.74 -28.70 30.08
N ALA A 129 -6.66 -29.97 30.50
CA ALA A 129 -5.95 -30.99 29.73
C ALA A 129 -6.53 -31.16 28.31
N ALA A 130 -7.85 -31.08 28.16
CA ALA A 130 -8.52 -31.17 26.86
C ALA A 130 -8.22 -29.95 25.98
N GLU A 131 -8.25 -28.74 26.55
CA GLU A 131 -7.92 -27.50 25.83
C GLU A 131 -6.45 -27.47 25.39
N ARG A 132 -5.51 -27.91 26.23
CA ARG A 132 -4.08 -28.03 25.85
C ARG A 132 -3.84 -29.05 24.75
N ALA A 133 -4.59 -30.16 24.75
CA ALA A 133 -4.46 -31.19 23.73
C ALA A 133 -4.76 -30.66 22.31
N LEU A 134 -5.56 -29.58 22.20
CA LEU A 134 -5.78 -28.90 20.92
C LEU A 134 -4.47 -28.33 20.37
N ILE A 135 -3.61 -27.75 21.22
CA ILE A 135 -2.35 -27.11 20.85
C ILE A 135 -1.25 -28.14 20.57
N THR A 136 -1.09 -29.13 21.45
CA THR A 136 0.00 -30.11 21.34
C THR A 136 -0.20 -31.16 20.25
N GLY A 137 -1.41 -31.27 19.69
CA GLY A 137 -1.72 -32.18 18.59
C GLY A 137 -1.04 -31.84 17.25
N GLY A 138 -0.48 -30.63 17.11
CA GLY A 138 0.51 -30.27 16.08
C GLY A 138 0.05 -30.27 14.61
N GLN A 139 -1.23 -30.50 14.32
CA GLN A 139 -1.77 -30.55 12.95
C GLN A 139 -2.76 -29.43 12.64
N ASP A 140 -3.27 -28.75 13.67
CA ASP A 140 -4.30 -27.73 13.52
C ASP A 140 -3.68 -26.34 13.61
N GLU A 141 -3.62 -25.64 12.48
CA GLU A 141 -3.06 -24.29 12.43
C GLU A 141 -3.83 -23.29 13.30
N ALA A 142 -5.10 -23.59 13.64
CA ALA A 142 -6.00 -22.77 14.43
C ALA A 142 -6.11 -23.19 15.92
N ALA A 143 -5.21 -24.06 16.39
CA ALA A 143 -5.33 -24.68 17.72
C ALA A 143 -5.41 -23.69 18.89
N GLU A 144 -4.63 -22.61 18.88
CA GLU A 144 -4.61 -21.62 19.98
C GLU A 144 -5.93 -20.85 20.04
N ALA A 145 -6.54 -20.53 18.91
CA ALA A 145 -7.87 -19.91 18.88
C ALA A 145 -8.93 -20.83 19.47
N LYS A 146 -8.91 -22.12 19.10
CA LYS A 146 -9.86 -23.11 19.61
C LYS A 146 -9.72 -23.28 21.12
N ALA A 147 -8.48 -23.41 21.61
CA ALA A 147 -8.20 -23.49 23.05
C ALA A 147 -8.61 -22.21 23.78
N ALA A 148 -8.29 -21.03 23.25
CA ALA A 148 -8.65 -19.74 23.82
C ALA A 148 -10.17 -19.54 23.89
N LEU A 149 -10.90 -19.83 22.81
CA LEU A 149 -12.35 -19.71 22.76
C LEU A 149 -13.04 -20.72 23.69
N ALA A 150 -12.53 -21.96 23.76
CA ALA A 150 -13.03 -22.96 24.71
C ALA A 150 -12.84 -22.51 26.17
N ALA A 151 -11.63 -22.06 26.51
CA ALA A 151 -11.31 -21.56 27.84
C ALA A 151 -12.12 -20.31 28.21
N ALA A 152 -12.28 -19.36 27.28
CA ALA A 152 -13.07 -18.14 27.49
C ALA A 152 -14.56 -18.47 27.66
N THR A 153 -15.11 -19.40 26.86
CA THR A 153 -16.51 -19.85 26.99
C THR A 153 -16.75 -20.51 28.34
N ARG A 154 -15.82 -21.37 28.79
CA ARG A 154 -15.84 -21.95 30.14
C ARG A 154 -15.75 -20.88 31.23
N ALA A 155 -15.05 -19.78 30.98
CA ALA A 155 -14.96 -18.62 31.88
C ALA A 155 -16.15 -17.64 31.78
N GLY A 156 -17.16 -17.94 30.96
CA GLY A 156 -18.40 -17.15 30.86
C GLY A 156 -18.51 -16.25 29.63
N LEU A 157 -17.65 -16.39 28.62
CA LEU A 157 -17.86 -15.76 27.31
C LEU A 157 -19.16 -16.30 26.68
N VAL A 158 -20.06 -15.39 26.33
CA VAL A 158 -21.27 -15.70 25.57
C VAL A 158 -21.06 -15.20 24.14
N LEU A 159 -20.60 -16.08 23.25
CA LEU A 159 -20.32 -15.68 21.85
C LEU A 159 -21.55 -15.12 21.13
N ALA A 160 -22.76 -15.53 21.51
CA ALA A 160 -24.01 -15.05 20.92
C ALA A 160 -24.22 -13.54 21.09
N ASP A 161 -23.55 -12.89 22.06
CA ASP A 161 -23.60 -11.44 22.24
C ASP A 161 -22.92 -10.67 21.09
N PHE A 162 -22.14 -11.39 20.26
CA PHE A 162 -21.42 -10.85 19.10
C PHE A 162 -21.99 -11.31 17.76
N ASP A 163 -23.00 -12.19 17.73
CA ASP A 163 -23.73 -12.58 16.52
C ASP A 163 -24.77 -11.50 16.21
N ALA A 164 -24.30 -10.41 15.59
CA ALA A 164 -25.05 -9.19 15.39
C ALA A 164 -26.13 -9.33 14.31
N ASP A 165 -25.95 -10.25 13.36
CA ASP A 165 -26.93 -10.53 12.30
C ASP A 165 -27.84 -11.74 12.60
N GLY A 166 -27.55 -12.51 13.66
CA GLY A 166 -28.37 -13.62 14.15
C GLY A 166 -28.31 -14.86 13.27
N ASN A 167 -27.24 -15.04 12.49
CA ASN A 167 -27.09 -16.15 11.55
C ASN A 167 -26.61 -17.46 12.22
N GLY A 168 -26.27 -17.42 13.51
CA GLY A 168 -25.78 -18.56 14.29
C GLY A 168 -24.25 -18.70 14.30
N TRP A 169 -23.52 -17.71 13.78
CA TRP A 169 -22.06 -17.63 13.85
C TRP A 169 -21.54 -16.20 13.98
N VAL A 170 -20.43 -16.04 14.68
CA VAL A 170 -19.69 -14.79 14.78
C VAL A 170 -18.57 -14.78 13.74
N GLY A 171 -18.65 -13.89 12.76
CA GLY A 171 -17.65 -13.70 11.72
C GLY A 171 -16.63 -12.60 12.04
N ALA A 172 -15.58 -12.52 11.23
CA ALA A 172 -14.49 -11.53 11.38
C ALA A 172 -14.94 -10.05 11.27
N HIS A 173 -16.15 -9.80 10.76
CA HIS A 173 -16.71 -8.45 10.69
C HIS A 173 -17.38 -7.99 11.99
N GLU A 174 -17.73 -8.95 12.86
CA GLU A 174 -18.42 -8.74 14.13
C GLU A 174 -17.45 -8.74 15.31
N LEU A 175 -16.45 -9.64 15.28
CA LEU A 175 -15.47 -9.81 16.33
C LEU A 175 -14.07 -10.13 15.78
N LEU A 176 -13.10 -9.29 16.13
CA LEU A 176 -11.68 -9.61 16.01
C LEU A 176 -11.23 -10.40 17.25
N LEU A 177 -10.43 -11.44 17.05
CA LEU A 177 -9.89 -12.26 18.13
C LEU A 177 -8.36 -12.11 18.18
N LEU A 178 -7.87 -11.56 19.30
CA LEU A 178 -6.45 -11.56 19.67
C LEU A 178 -6.22 -12.59 20.77
N VAL A 179 -5.40 -13.59 20.49
CA VAL A 179 -4.94 -14.58 21.47
C VAL A 179 -3.52 -14.23 21.88
N VAL A 180 -3.27 -14.10 23.17
CA VAL A 180 -1.91 -13.94 23.70
C VAL A 180 -1.54 -15.22 24.44
N VAL A 181 -0.43 -15.83 24.04
CA VAL A 181 0.12 -17.03 24.69
C VAL A 181 1.26 -16.64 25.62
N ASP A 182 1.35 -17.28 26.78
CA ASP A 182 2.38 -17.03 27.79
C ASP A 182 3.78 -17.54 27.41
N ASN A 183 3.99 -18.07 26.20
CA ASN A 183 5.32 -18.45 25.73
C ASN A 183 6.24 -17.22 25.59
N PRO A 184 7.52 -17.32 25.99
CA PRO A 184 8.49 -16.26 25.77
C PRO A 184 8.89 -16.14 24.28
N GLY A 185 9.48 -15.01 23.92
CA GLY A 185 10.00 -14.73 22.58
C GLY A 185 9.06 -13.92 21.70
N ASP A 186 9.49 -13.67 20.46
CA ASP A 186 8.75 -12.91 19.46
C ASP A 186 8.24 -13.85 18.37
N ASN A 187 6.94 -14.14 18.40
CA ASN A 187 6.27 -14.96 17.39
C ASN A 187 4.81 -14.51 17.23
N GLY A 188 4.32 -14.63 16.02
CA GLY A 188 2.98 -14.22 15.61
C GLY A 188 2.45 -15.14 14.52
N LYS A 189 1.12 -15.26 14.46
CA LYS A 189 0.42 -15.78 13.30
C LYS A 189 -1.02 -15.29 13.24
N ALA A 190 -1.55 -15.14 12.03
CA ALA A 190 -2.95 -14.93 11.77
C ALA A 190 -3.52 -16.06 10.89
N ARG A 191 -4.68 -16.60 11.26
CA ARG A 191 -5.32 -17.73 10.55
C ARG A 191 -6.84 -17.61 10.61
N GLY A 192 -7.50 -18.27 9.66
CA GLY A 192 -8.95 -18.52 9.74
C GLY A 192 -9.26 -19.62 10.76
N VAL A 193 -10.43 -19.53 11.39
CA VAL A 193 -10.92 -20.53 12.33
C VAL A 193 -12.44 -20.68 12.18
N ASP A 194 -12.90 -21.93 12.08
CA ASP A 194 -14.31 -22.31 12.19
C ASP A 194 -14.42 -23.29 13.37
N PHE A 195 -15.01 -22.84 14.46
CA PHE A 195 -15.06 -23.59 15.71
C PHE A 195 -16.28 -23.21 16.55
N ARG A 196 -16.98 -24.23 17.08
CA ARG A 196 -18.00 -24.04 18.11
C ARG A 196 -17.46 -24.53 19.45
N PRO A 197 -17.13 -23.62 20.39
CA PRO A 197 -16.78 -24.02 21.75
C PRO A 197 -17.89 -24.83 22.40
N GLU A 198 -17.52 -25.79 23.23
CA GLU A 198 -18.50 -26.54 24.04
C GLU A 198 -19.31 -25.56 24.90
N GLY A 199 -20.63 -25.75 24.94
CA GLY A 199 -21.55 -24.86 25.65
C GLY A 199 -21.96 -23.59 24.90
N SER A 200 -21.32 -23.26 23.77
CA SER A 200 -21.73 -22.12 22.95
C SER A 200 -22.91 -22.47 22.04
N SER A 201 -23.91 -21.59 21.95
CA SER A 201 -25.04 -21.70 21.01
C SER A 201 -24.68 -21.30 19.58
N VAL A 202 -23.66 -20.45 19.42
CA VAL A 202 -23.14 -19.97 18.13
C VAL A 202 -21.72 -20.48 17.91
N ARG A 203 -21.29 -20.58 16.65
CA ARG A 203 -19.89 -20.89 16.31
C ARG A 203 -19.11 -19.60 16.02
N PHE A 204 -17.79 -19.60 16.18
CA PHE A 204 -16.92 -18.56 15.65
C PHE A 204 -16.42 -19.01 14.27
N ALA A 205 -16.67 -18.20 13.23
CA ALA A 205 -16.31 -18.46 11.83
C ALA A 205 -15.59 -17.23 11.26
N GLY A 206 -14.45 -16.90 11.85
CA GLY A 206 -13.71 -15.68 11.59
C GLY A 206 -12.20 -15.92 11.46
N SER A 207 -11.45 -14.84 11.60
CA SER A 207 -9.99 -14.88 11.67
C SER A 207 -9.55 -14.53 13.08
N TYR A 208 -8.40 -15.07 13.49
CA TYR A 208 -7.74 -14.71 14.73
C TYR A 208 -6.27 -14.42 14.47
N CYS A 209 -5.67 -13.65 15.37
CA CYS A 209 -4.22 -13.58 15.49
C CYS A 209 -3.80 -14.15 16.85
N ALA A 210 -2.71 -14.91 16.87
CA ALA A 210 -2.04 -15.34 18.08
C ALA A 210 -0.63 -14.76 18.12
N VAL A 211 -0.26 -14.23 19.28
CA VAL A 211 1.07 -13.71 19.54
C VAL A 211 1.59 -14.23 20.87
N THR A 212 2.90 -14.35 21.00
CA THR A 212 3.56 -14.57 22.29
C THR A 212 3.47 -13.32 23.17
N GLN A 213 3.56 -13.49 24.49
CA GLN A 213 3.46 -12.37 25.43
C GLN A 213 4.54 -11.29 25.23
N GLN A 214 5.68 -11.65 24.62
CA GLN A 214 6.78 -10.72 24.30
C GLN A 214 6.90 -10.44 22.79
N ALA A 215 5.85 -10.68 22.01
CA ALA A 215 5.86 -10.31 20.59
C ALA A 215 6.21 -8.84 20.41
N SER A 216 7.03 -8.53 19.40
CA SER A 216 7.34 -7.14 19.09
C SER A 216 6.07 -6.40 18.67
N PHE A 217 6.06 -5.07 18.84
CA PHE A 217 4.88 -4.30 18.46
C PHE A 217 4.60 -4.39 16.95
N ALA A 218 5.66 -4.47 16.14
CA ALA A 218 5.55 -4.76 14.71
C ALA A 218 4.91 -6.13 14.45
N THR A 219 5.35 -7.21 15.11
CA THR A 219 4.73 -8.54 14.98
C THR A 219 3.26 -8.50 15.36
N LEU A 220 2.90 -7.91 16.51
CA LEU A 220 1.49 -7.78 16.91
C LEU A 220 0.66 -7.04 15.84
N MET A 221 1.12 -5.88 15.39
CA MET A 221 0.41 -5.10 14.40
C MET A 221 0.32 -5.79 13.04
N HIS A 222 1.37 -6.51 12.64
CA HIS A 222 1.44 -7.28 11.40
C HIS A 222 0.35 -8.36 11.39
N GLU A 223 0.29 -9.19 12.44
CA GLU A 223 -0.72 -10.25 12.54
C GLU A 223 -2.14 -9.70 12.70
N MET A 224 -2.31 -8.60 13.43
CA MET A 224 -3.61 -7.94 13.54
C MET A 224 -4.09 -7.37 12.20
N SER A 225 -3.17 -6.91 11.35
CA SER A 225 -3.52 -6.38 10.02
C SER A 225 -4.08 -7.46 9.09
N HIS A 226 -3.60 -8.70 9.21
CA HIS A 226 -4.18 -9.83 8.45
C HIS A 226 -5.66 -10.08 8.79
N LEU A 227 -6.12 -9.69 9.98
CA LEU A 227 -7.56 -9.78 10.32
C LEU A 227 -8.42 -8.82 9.51
N LEU A 228 -7.80 -7.81 8.89
CA LEU A 228 -8.41 -6.88 7.96
C LEU A 228 -8.21 -7.31 6.50
N GLY A 229 -7.53 -8.44 6.26
CA GLY A 229 -7.29 -9.01 4.94
C GLY A 229 -5.99 -8.54 4.27
N THR A 230 -5.05 -7.92 5.00
CA THR A 230 -3.73 -7.59 4.43
C THR A 230 -2.99 -8.83 3.97
N LEU A 231 -2.08 -8.63 3.03
CA LEU A 231 -1.19 -9.64 2.48
C LEU A 231 0.25 -9.38 2.93
N ASP A 232 1.02 -10.43 3.10
CA ASP A 232 2.47 -10.32 3.27
C ASP A 232 3.11 -9.79 2.00
N LEU A 233 3.93 -8.76 2.15
CA LEU A 233 4.72 -8.15 1.07
C LEU A 233 6.18 -8.57 1.11
N TYR A 234 6.48 -9.59 1.90
CA TYR A 234 7.77 -10.25 1.87
C TYR A 234 7.66 -11.62 1.23
N TYR A 235 8.78 -12.11 0.72
CA TYR A 235 8.85 -13.43 0.12
C TYR A 235 8.66 -14.52 1.19
N GLY A 236 7.41 -14.85 1.50
CA GLY A 236 7.01 -16.12 2.10
C GLY A 236 6.61 -17.04 0.96
N ASN A 237 7.28 -18.17 0.80
CA ASN A 237 7.07 -19.08 -0.33
C ASN A 237 5.57 -19.41 -0.51
N PRO A 238 4.87 -18.83 -1.51
CA PRO A 238 3.43 -18.96 -1.61
C PRO A 238 3.13 -20.39 -2.06
N GLY A 239 2.70 -21.23 -1.13
CA GLY A 239 2.39 -22.64 -1.37
C GLY A 239 3.32 -23.67 -0.70
N GLY A 240 4.15 -23.27 0.28
CA GLY A 240 4.92 -24.23 1.07
C GLY A 240 5.97 -25.01 0.28
N ARG A 241 6.38 -24.50 -0.90
CA ARG A 241 7.56 -25.04 -1.57
C ARG A 241 8.76 -24.85 -0.63
N PRO A 242 9.77 -25.73 -0.67
CA PRO A 242 11.02 -25.45 0.01
C PRO A 242 11.57 -24.11 -0.51
N PRO A 243 11.98 -23.18 0.35
CA PRO A 243 12.65 -21.97 -0.11
C PRO A 243 13.81 -22.37 -1.03
N ASP A 244 13.91 -21.76 -2.21
CA ASP A 244 15.01 -22.05 -3.13
C ASP A 244 16.33 -21.78 -2.39
N PRO A 245 17.19 -22.79 -2.18
CA PRO A 245 18.45 -22.62 -1.43
C PRO A 245 19.39 -21.59 -2.08
N ARG A 246 19.14 -21.16 -3.32
CA ARG A 246 19.87 -20.06 -3.98
C ARG A 246 19.55 -18.68 -3.38
N TYR A 247 18.40 -18.49 -2.74
CA TYR A 247 18.01 -17.23 -2.09
C TYR A 247 18.64 -17.03 -0.69
N TYR A 248 19.21 -18.09 -0.10
CA TYR A 248 19.71 -18.07 1.29
C TYR A 248 21.23 -17.82 1.43
N ARG A 249 21.98 -17.62 0.34
CA ARG A 249 23.42 -17.33 0.44
C ARG A 249 23.70 -15.84 0.74
N GLY A 250 23.30 -15.40 1.92
CA GLY A 250 24.03 -14.36 2.67
C GLY A 250 23.56 -12.91 2.57
N GLN A 251 22.50 -12.59 1.83
CA GLN A 251 21.85 -11.27 1.92
C GLN A 251 20.33 -11.45 1.81
N SER A 252 19.67 -11.45 2.96
CA SER A 252 18.21 -11.36 3.09
C SER A 252 17.75 -9.96 2.66
N LEU A 253 17.88 -9.65 1.37
CA LEU A 253 17.46 -8.39 0.75
C LEU A 253 15.95 -8.43 0.53
N VAL A 254 15.19 -8.53 1.62
CA VAL A 254 13.77 -8.20 1.52
C VAL A 254 13.68 -6.67 1.54
N LEU A 255 13.51 -6.05 0.39
CA LEU A 255 13.46 -4.60 0.17
C LEU A 255 12.33 -3.94 0.97
N ASN A 256 11.28 -4.70 1.27
CA ASN A 256 10.19 -4.23 2.12
C ASN A 256 10.50 -4.28 3.64
N THR A 257 11.68 -4.77 4.05
CA THR A 257 12.10 -4.78 5.46
C THR A 257 12.22 -3.37 6.00
N ALA A 258 11.50 -3.11 7.10
CA ALA A 258 11.46 -1.81 7.74
C ALA A 258 10.96 -0.66 6.84
N THR A 259 10.29 -0.94 5.71
CA THR A 259 9.65 0.09 4.87
C THR A 259 8.13 0.04 4.95
N THR A 260 7.55 -1.14 5.19
CA THR A 260 6.12 -1.34 5.46
C THR A 260 5.92 -2.33 6.60
N LEU A 261 4.81 -2.19 7.33
CA LEU A 261 4.37 -3.16 8.33
C LEU A 261 4.21 -4.57 7.74
N MET A 262 3.80 -4.68 6.47
CA MET A 262 3.62 -5.97 5.81
C MET A 262 4.91 -6.57 5.23
N GLY A 263 6.08 -5.98 5.51
CA GLY A 263 7.38 -6.60 5.27
C GLY A 263 7.74 -7.59 6.39
N PRO A 264 8.94 -8.19 6.38
CA PRO A 264 9.37 -9.06 7.46
C PRO A 264 9.49 -8.25 8.76
N THR A 265 8.95 -8.80 9.84
CA THR A 265 9.11 -8.21 11.18
C THR A 265 10.44 -8.61 11.79
N ILE A 266 10.97 -7.77 12.68
CA ILE A 266 12.19 -8.07 13.43
C ILE A 266 11.79 -9.00 14.58
N THR A 267 12.34 -10.22 14.62
CA THR A 267 12.07 -11.22 15.67
C THR A 267 12.88 -10.95 16.94
N VAL A 268 12.57 -9.87 17.66
CA VAL A 268 13.23 -9.50 18.92
C VAL A 268 12.15 -9.20 19.94
N ALA A 269 12.18 -9.94 21.05
CA ALA A 269 11.24 -9.80 22.15
C ALA A 269 11.10 -8.34 22.60
N ASP A 270 9.87 -7.89 22.77
CA ASP A 270 9.52 -6.55 23.25
C ASP A 270 10.09 -5.38 22.43
N ASN A 271 10.47 -5.63 21.16
CA ASN A 271 11.00 -4.57 20.30
C ASN A 271 9.89 -3.55 19.96
N PRO A 272 10.08 -2.24 20.27
CA PRO A 272 9.08 -1.21 20.03
C PRO A 272 9.11 -0.65 18.60
N SER A 273 9.97 -1.19 17.73
CA SER A 273 10.07 -0.78 16.34
C SER A 273 8.75 -1.05 15.62
N ILE A 274 8.34 -0.07 14.82
CA ILE A 274 7.10 -0.13 14.04
C ILE A 274 7.23 0.77 12.82
N TYR A 275 6.48 0.40 11.78
CA TYR A 275 6.47 1.05 10.47
C TYR A 275 5.02 1.21 10.06
N HIS A 276 4.71 2.25 9.29
CA HIS A 276 3.38 2.38 8.69
C HIS A 276 3.08 1.24 7.71
N LEU A 277 1.79 0.96 7.50
CA LEU A 277 1.33 0.23 6.32
C LEU A 277 1.73 1.01 5.06
N ASP A 278 2.04 0.27 4.00
CA ASP A 278 2.21 0.81 2.66
C ASP A 278 0.92 1.50 2.16
N PRO A 279 1.04 2.45 1.23
CA PRO A 279 -0.08 3.22 0.75
C PRO A 279 -1.05 2.39 -0.09
N TRP A 280 -0.67 1.21 -0.60
CA TRP A 280 -1.60 0.33 -1.31
C TRP A 280 -2.60 -0.29 -0.34
N HIS A 281 -2.15 -0.91 0.76
CA HIS A 281 -3.04 -1.43 1.80
C HIS A 281 -3.97 -0.33 2.33
N LYS A 282 -3.42 0.88 2.58
CA LYS A 282 -4.22 2.04 2.99
C LYS A 282 -5.23 2.49 1.91
N LEU A 283 -4.88 2.43 0.63
CA LEU A 283 -5.80 2.72 -0.49
C LEU A 283 -6.96 1.72 -0.51
N VAL A 284 -6.66 0.41 -0.50
CA VAL A 284 -7.69 -0.64 -0.60
C VAL A 284 -8.57 -0.74 0.64
N PHE A 285 -8.12 -0.25 1.80
CA PHE A 285 -8.96 -0.03 2.99
C PHE A 285 -9.83 1.23 2.91
N GLY A 286 -9.47 2.20 2.06
CA GLY A 286 -10.07 3.53 2.04
C GLY A 286 -9.56 4.46 3.13
N TRP A 287 -8.36 4.21 3.64
CA TRP A 287 -7.67 5.06 4.61
C TRP A 287 -6.96 6.23 3.91
N ASN A 288 -6.43 5.97 2.71
CA ASN A 288 -5.86 6.98 1.83
C ASN A 288 -6.79 7.27 0.65
N GLU A 289 -6.78 8.51 0.21
CA GLU A 289 -7.42 9.04 -0.99
C GLU A 289 -6.37 9.73 -1.87
N PRO A 290 -5.42 8.99 -2.47
CA PRO A 290 -4.30 9.58 -3.21
C PRO A 290 -4.77 10.52 -4.31
N ARG A 291 -4.01 11.58 -4.55
CA ARG A 291 -4.27 12.45 -5.70
C ARG A 291 -3.85 11.72 -6.98
N ILE A 292 -4.77 11.57 -7.92
CA ILE A 292 -4.55 10.86 -9.19
C ILE A 292 -3.88 11.82 -10.18
N VAL A 293 -2.69 11.44 -10.67
CA VAL A 293 -1.86 12.24 -11.56
C VAL A 293 -1.46 11.41 -12.78
N SER A 294 -1.77 11.93 -13.96
CA SER A 294 -1.31 11.33 -15.22
C SER A 294 0.20 11.54 -15.40
N MET A 295 0.92 10.45 -15.65
CA MET A 295 2.35 10.47 -15.97
C MET A 295 2.66 11.23 -17.26
N ARG A 296 1.67 11.41 -18.14
CA ARG A 296 1.83 12.14 -19.41
C ARG A 296 1.84 13.64 -19.20
N THR A 297 1.04 14.13 -18.26
CA THR A 297 0.92 15.55 -17.94
C THR A 297 1.93 15.98 -16.88
N GLY A 298 2.21 15.10 -15.91
CA GLY A 298 3.09 15.42 -14.78
C GLY A 298 2.53 16.54 -13.90
N GLY A 299 3.41 17.21 -13.16
CA GLY A 299 3.03 18.36 -12.33
C GLY A 299 3.94 18.57 -11.13
N SER A 300 3.66 19.60 -10.35
CA SER A 300 4.39 19.91 -9.12
C SER A 300 3.48 19.75 -7.91
N PHE A 301 3.97 19.08 -6.87
CA PHE A 301 3.13 18.67 -5.74
C PHE A 301 3.87 18.81 -4.43
N SER A 302 3.13 19.25 -3.41
CA SER A 302 3.51 19.10 -2.01
C SER A 302 3.01 17.75 -1.51
N LEU A 303 3.87 17.00 -0.83
CA LEU A 303 3.64 15.63 -0.38
C LEU A 303 3.87 15.55 1.14
N PRO A 304 2.81 15.55 1.96
CA PRO A 304 2.95 15.50 3.40
C PRO A 304 3.51 14.14 3.84
N ALA A 305 4.23 14.13 4.96
CA ALA A 305 4.78 12.91 5.54
C ALA A 305 3.65 11.96 5.94
N ALA A 306 3.83 10.65 5.76
CA ALA A 306 2.83 9.63 6.08
C ALA A 306 2.29 9.75 7.53
N ARG A 307 3.16 10.14 8.47
CA ARG A 307 2.82 10.39 9.89
C ARG A 307 1.77 11.47 10.14
N THR A 308 1.55 12.38 9.18
CA THR A 308 0.58 13.48 9.32
C THR A 308 -0.87 12.99 9.21
N ALA A 309 -1.07 11.70 8.87
CA ALA A 309 -2.36 11.04 8.78
C ALA A 309 -3.34 11.73 7.79
N ARG A 310 -2.80 12.44 6.79
CA ARG A 310 -3.57 13.04 5.70
C ARG A 310 -3.93 11.99 4.66
N ALA A 311 -5.23 11.73 4.50
CA ALA A 311 -5.72 10.77 3.51
C ALA A 311 -5.29 11.13 2.07
N ASP A 312 -5.25 12.42 1.73
CA ASP A 312 -4.83 12.93 0.42
C ASP A 312 -3.31 13.05 0.24
N GLY A 313 -2.55 12.56 1.22
CA GLY A 313 -1.10 12.68 1.28
C GLY A 313 -0.43 12.05 0.06
N PRO A 314 -0.60 10.74 -0.18
CA PRO A 314 0.05 10.07 -1.31
C PRO A 314 -0.39 10.60 -2.68
N ILE A 315 0.43 10.33 -3.68
CA ILE A 315 0.09 10.56 -5.10
C ILE A 315 0.04 9.22 -5.81
N LEU A 316 -0.99 9.03 -6.64
CA LEU A 316 -1.10 7.91 -7.55
C LEU A 316 -0.70 8.38 -8.95
N LEU A 317 0.39 7.81 -9.50
CA LEU A 317 0.79 8.02 -10.89
C LEU A 317 0.30 6.89 -11.76
N TYR A 318 -0.40 7.21 -12.84
CA TYR A 318 -0.85 6.24 -13.82
C TYR A 318 -0.58 6.71 -15.25
N ASP A 319 -0.54 5.78 -16.20
CA ASP A 319 -0.54 6.09 -17.63
C ASP A 319 -1.94 5.81 -18.20
N PRO A 320 -2.66 6.84 -18.69
CA PRO A 320 -3.98 6.66 -19.29
C PRO A 320 -4.03 5.63 -20.43
N TRP A 321 -2.91 5.35 -21.11
CA TRP A 321 -2.87 4.36 -22.19
C TRP A 321 -2.74 2.91 -21.69
N ARG A 322 -2.37 2.72 -20.41
CA ARG A 322 -2.26 1.40 -19.78
C ARG A 322 -3.47 1.04 -18.92
N GLY A 323 -4.27 2.03 -18.54
CA GLY A 323 -5.42 1.84 -17.66
C GLY A 323 -5.01 1.91 -16.18
N THR A 324 -5.73 1.18 -15.33
CA THR A 324 -5.67 1.31 -13.86
C THR A 324 -5.17 0.06 -13.12
N ASN A 325 -4.72 -0.95 -13.87
CA ASN A 325 -4.22 -2.21 -13.32
C ASN A 325 -2.71 -2.19 -13.01
N GLU A 326 -1.99 -1.18 -13.50
CA GLU A 326 -0.57 -0.98 -13.23
C GLU A 326 -0.31 0.51 -13.00
N PHE A 327 0.24 0.87 -11.84
CA PHE A 327 0.43 2.26 -11.44
C PHE A 327 1.50 2.40 -10.37
N PHE A 328 1.85 3.63 -10.01
CA PHE A 328 2.76 3.92 -8.90
C PHE A 328 2.05 4.69 -7.79
N LEU A 329 2.32 4.34 -6.53
CA LEU A 329 1.98 5.17 -5.38
C LEU A 329 3.25 5.81 -4.83
N ILE A 330 3.17 7.10 -4.53
CA ILE A 330 4.27 7.89 -4.02
C ILE A 330 3.89 8.39 -2.64
N GLU A 331 4.79 8.22 -1.67
CA GLU A 331 4.64 8.78 -0.34
C GLU A 331 5.96 9.35 0.19
N TYR A 332 5.86 10.30 1.12
CA TYR A 332 7.01 10.80 1.86
C TYR A 332 7.05 10.14 3.24
N ARG A 333 8.18 9.52 3.56
CA ARG A 333 8.40 8.85 4.85
C ARG A 333 9.55 9.54 5.58
N THR A 334 9.42 9.67 6.90
CA THR A 334 10.46 10.26 7.72
C THR A 334 10.45 9.69 9.14
N ARG A 335 11.66 9.46 9.67
CA ARG A 335 11.86 9.06 11.07
C ARG A 335 11.67 10.19 12.08
N SER A 336 11.43 11.41 11.61
CA SER A 336 11.37 12.55 12.52
C SER A 336 10.26 12.35 13.56
N ARG A 337 10.36 13.09 14.66
CA ARG A 337 9.37 13.09 15.73
C ARG A 337 8.28 14.12 15.44
N ASN A 338 7.04 13.84 15.81
CA ASN A 338 5.96 14.83 15.77
C ASN A 338 6.29 15.94 16.78
N ARG A 339 6.61 17.15 16.30
CA ARG A 339 7.06 18.28 17.14
C ARG A 339 6.00 18.84 18.13
N GLY A 340 4.78 18.30 18.17
CA GLY A 340 3.69 18.88 18.97
C GLY A 340 2.78 17.93 19.75
N ALA A 341 2.85 16.61 19.56
CA ALA A 341 1.89 15.66 20.14
C ALA A 341 2.47 14.77 21.26
N GLY A 342 3.69 15.05 21.73
CA GLY A 342 4.27 14.38 22.91
C GLY A 342 4.68 12.92 22.73
N GLY A 343 4.70 12.39 21.51
CA GLY A 343 5.14 11.02 21.21
C GLY A 343 5.81 10.87 19.85
N ASP A 344 6.61 9.82 19.70
CA ASP A 344 7.26 9.46 18.44
C ASP A 344 6.24 8.89 17.45
N SER A 345 6.31 9.26 16.16
CA SER A 345 5.40 8.73 15.14
C SER A 345 5.55 7.21 15.00
N TYR A 346 4.47 6.50 14.64
CA TYR A 346 4.50 5.07 14.33
C TYR A 346 5.29 4.70 13.06
N ASP A 347 5.99 5.67 12.47
CA ASP A 347 6.92 5.47 11.36
C ASP A 347 8.37 5.78 11.73
N SER A 348 8.68 6.04 13.00
CA SER A 348 10.01 6.49 13.44
C SER A 348 11.15 5.51 13.13
N ASN A 349 10.83 4.24 12.89
CA ASN A 349 11.83 3.19 12.67
C ASN A 349 12.07 2.91 11.17
N VAL A 350 11.33 3.55 10.25
CA VAL A 350 11.39 3.30 8.79
C VAL A 350 12.83 3.27 8.26
N ALA A 351 13.14 2.43 7.27
CA ALA A 351 14.52 2.17 6.84
C ALA A 351 15.26 3.42 6.33
N GLY A 352 14.57 4.43 5.83
CA GLY A 352 15.18 5.68 5.37
C GLY A 352 14.24 6.88 5.47
N GLN A 353 14.68 8.02 4.94
CA GLN A 353 13.89 9.25 4.92
C GLN A 353 13.87 9.81 3.51
N GLY A 354 12.70 10.19 3.03
CA GLY A 354 12.53 10.74 1.69
C GLY A 354 11.34 10.14 0.95
N LEU A 355 11.37 10.30 -0.36
CA LEU A 355 10.35 9.78 -1.24
C LEU A 355 10.49 8.26 -1.35
N PHE A 356 9.38 7.56 -1.16
CA PHE A 356 9.29 6.13 -1.41
C PHE A 356 8.23 5.88 -2.49
N LEU A 357 8.56 4.99 -3.41
CA LEU A 357 7.74 4.69 -4.59
C LEU A 357 7.34 3.22 -4.53
N TRP A 358 6.05 2.97 -4.68
CA TRP A 358 5.45 1.65 -4.74
C TRP A 358 4.93 1.43 -6.15
N HIS A 359 5.41 0.41 -6.85
CA HIS A 359 4.89 -0.04 -8.13
C HIS A 359 3.83 -1.11 -7.89
N VAL A 360 2.58 -0.78 -8.20
CA VAL A 360 1.43 -1.64 -8.00
C VAL A 360 1.06 -2.30 -9.32
N GLN A 361 0.92 -3.62 -9.31
CA GLN A 361 0.24 -4.37 -10.36
C GLN A 361 -0.89 -5.18 -9.71
N GLN A 362 -2.08 -5.09 -10.29
CA GLN A 362 -3.28 -5.73 -9.78
C GLN A 362 -4.15 -6.29 -10.90
N ALA A 363 -4.89 -7.33 -10.56
CA ALA A 363 -5.90 -7.92 -11.43
C ALA A 363 -7.13 -7.00 -11.51
N ALA A 364 -8.06 -7.35 -12.41
CA ALA A 364 -9.30 -6.60 -12.58
C ALA A 364 -10.20 -6.57 -11.32
N ASP A 365 -10.01 -7.48 -10.37
CA ASP A 365 -10.69 -7.48 -9.06
C ASP A 365 -9.89 -6.75 -7.97
N HIS A 366 -8.86 -5.99 -8.37
CA HIS A 366 -7.95 -5.21 -7.53
C HIS A 366 -7.11 -6.04 -6.54
N LYS A 367 -7.00 -7.35 -6.75
CA LYS A 367 -6.02 -8.16 -6.02
C LYS A 367 -4.64 -7.99 -6.62
N LEU A 368 -3.61 -7.96 -5.78
CA LEU A 368 -2.23 -7.91 -6.20
C LEU A 368 -1.88 -9.14 -7.05
N GLU A 369 -1.29 -8.92 -8.22
CA GLU A 369 -0.81 -10.00 -9.07
C GLU A 369 0.63 -10.34 -8.70
N ILE A 370 0.95 -11.57 -8.32
CA ILE A 370 2.36 -11.95 -8.16
C ILE A 370 3.02 -11.86 -9.54
N VAL A 371 3.92 -10.90 -9.71
CA VAL A 371 4.64 -10.71 -10.95
C VAL A 371 5.84 -11.63 -10.92
N ASP A 372 5.83 -12.66 -11.78
CA ASP A 372 7.03 -13.44 -12.05
C ASP A 372 8.09 -12.48 -12.58
N SER A 373 9.24 -12.44 -11.90
CA SER A 373 10.35 -11.59 -12.31
C SER A 373 10.71 -11.90 -13.77
N PRO A 374 10.76 -10.90 -14.67
CA PRO A 374 11.25 -11.11 -16.02
C PRO A 374 12.77 -11.40 -16.08
N PHE A 375 13.44 -11.48 -14.93
CA PHE A 375 14.87 -11.79 -14.83
C PHE A 375 15.09 -13.29 -14.65
N ASP A 376 15.35 -13.94 -15.78
CA ASP A 376 15.95 -15.26 -15.80
C ASP A 376 17.33 -15.14 -15.12
N LEU A 377 17.46 -15.69 -13.91
CA LEU A 377 18.73 -15.76 -13.19
C LEU A 377 19.67 -16.70 -13.97
N THR A 378 20.32 -16.19 -15.01
CA THR A 378 21.30 -16.96 -15.75
C THR A 378 22.50 -17.19 -14.86
N THR A 379 22.71 -18.44 -14.44
CA THR A 379 24.00 -18.87 -13.91
C THR A 379 25.04 -18.69 -15.00
N ASP A 380 26.19 -18.10 -14.67
CA ASP A 380 27.33 -18.15 -15.57
C ASP A 380 27.77 -19.62 -15.79
N THR A 381 28.68 -19.82 -16.75
CA THR A 381 29.23 -21.14 -17.06
C THR A 381 30.01 -21.80 -15.91
N ASN A 382 30.25 -21.09 -14.80
CA ASN A 382 30.91 -21.60 -13.61
C ASN A 382 29.91 -21.95 -12.49
N GLY A 383 28.60 -21.84 -12.73
CA GLY A 383 27.58 -22.05 -11.70
C GLY A 383 27.55 -20.94 -10.65
N LEU A 384 28.24 -19.82 -10.90
CA LEU A 384 28.12 -18.60 -10.13
C LEU A 384 26.93 -17.84 -10.72
N VAL A 385 25.93 -17.54 -9.88
CA VAL A 385 24.87 -16.60 -10.27
C VAL A 385 25.52 -15.23 -10.34
N VAL A 386 26.04 -14.88 -11.53
CA VAL A 386 26.49 -13.53 -11.82
C VAL A 386 25.25 -12.71 -12.05
N VAL A 387 24.79 -12.10 -10.97
CA VAL A 387 23.85 -10.98 -10.99
C VAL A 387 24.62 -9.80 -11.57
N ASP A 388 24.67 -9.70 -12.90
CA ASP A 388 25.25 -8.56 -13.59
C ASP A 388 24.25 -7.39 -13.46
N LEU A 389 24.33 -6.61 -12.38
CA LEU A 389 23.42 -5.48 -12.15
C LEU A 389 24.16 -4.15 -12.10
N PRO A 390 24.26 -3.44 -13.23
CA PRO A 390 24.23 -1.99 -13.18
C PRO A 390 22.80 -1.57 -12.77
N PHE A 391 22.57 -1.44 -11.47
CA PHE A 391 21.44 -0.75 -10.83
C PHE A 391 20.02 -1.14 -11.28
N GLY A 392 19.37 -1.96 -10.46
CA GLY A 392 17.91 -1.93 -10.26
C GLY A 392 17.11 -3.02 -10.97
N ASN A 393 17.05 -4.23 -10.40
CA ASN A 393 16.03 -5.24 -10.74
C ASN A 393 15.84 -6.17 -9.55
N TRP A 394 14.75 -6.10 -8.78
CA TRP A 394 14.55 -7.08 -7.69
C TRP A 394 13.08 -7.38 -7.39
N VAL A 395 12.90 -8.62 -6.90
CA VAL A 395 11.68 -9.43 -6.92
C VAL A 395 11.03 -9.44 -5.54
N GLU A 396 9.88 -8.79 -5.40
CA GLU A 396 8.90 -9.05 -4.33
C GLU A 396 7.50 -9.09 -4.97
N GLY A 397 6.52 -9.67 -4.27
CA GLY A 397 5.13 -9.58 -4.72
C GLY A 397 4.71 -8.11 -4.70
N PRO A 398 3.94 -7.60 -5.68
CA PRO A 398 3.53 -6.21 -5.63
C PRO A 398 2.68 -5.93 -4.38
N PRO A 399 2.64 -4.67 -3.90
CA PRO A 399 3.38 -3.54 -4.42
C PRO A 399 4.92 -3.64 -4.22
N ASN A 400 5.66 -3.31 -5.29
CA ASN A 400 7.12 -3.40 -5.33
C ASN A 400 7.80 -2.05 -5.10
N PRO A 401 8.88 -1.97 -4.30
CA PRO A 401 9.59 -0.72 -4.11
C PRO A 401 10.39 -0.33 -5.36
N ALA A 402 10.17 0.88 -5.91
CA ALA A 402 11.04 1.44 -6.95
C ALA A 402 12.24 2.14 -6.30
N VAL A 403 13.30 1.35 -6.11
CA VAL A 403 14.49 1.68 -5.32
C VAL A 403 15.21 2.93 -5.83
N GLY A 404 15.53 3.83 -4.89
CA GLY A 404 16.42 4.97 -5.05
C GLY A 404 17.78 4.67 -5.66
N ASN A 405 18.31 5.65 -6.42
CA ASN A 405 19.68 5.63 -6.93
C ASN A 405 20.74 6.06 -5.88
N ALA A 406 20.34 6.09 -4.61
CA ALA A 406 21.19 6.57 -3.52
C ALA A 406 22.20 5.49 -3.11
N PRO A 407 23.39 5.86 -2.61
CA PRO A 407 24.31 4.94 -1.94
C PRO A 407 23.74 4.34 -0.63
N THR A 408 22.50 4.64 -0.27
CA THR A 408 21.83 4.08 0.89
C THR A 408 20.98 2.87 0.45
N PRO A 409 21.23 1.66 0.98
CA PRO A 409 20.63 0.40 0.54
C PRO A 409 19.11 0.27 0.81
N ASN A 410 18.41 1.36 1.16
CA ASN A 410 17.09 1.33 1.78
C ASN A 410 15.96 1.83 0.84
N GLY A 411 16.28 2.17 -0.41
CA GLY A 411 15.28 2.48 -1.46
C GLY A 411 14.65 3.88 -1.47
N PHE A 412 15.01 4.78 -0.55
CA PHE A 412 14.46 6.15 -0.49
C PHE A 412 15.19 7.12 -1.42
N TRP A 413 14.44 8.03 -2.05
CA TRP A 413 14.99 9.18 -2.78
C TRP A 413 15.05 10.40 -1.87
N THR A 414 16.24 10.99 -1.75
CA THR A 414 16.52 12.14 -0.89
C THR A 414 16.44 13.47 -1.64
N GLY A 415 16.48 14.57 -0.91
CA GLY A 415 16.34 15.91 -1.47
C GLY A 415 17.43 16.25 -2.49
N GLY A 416 17.03 16.82 -3.62
CA GLY A 416 17.90 17.16 -4.75
C GLY A 416 18.09 16.02 -5.76
N GLN A 417 17.57 14.82 -5.49
CA GLN A 417 17.66 13.71 -6.44
C GLN A 417 16.55 13.79 -7.51
N THR A 418 16.79 13.15 -8.65
CA THR A 418 15.76 12.88 -9.67
C THR A 418 15.74 11.38 -9.92
N THR A 419 14.54 10.80 -9.96
CA THR A 419 14.40 9.37 -10.21
C THR A 419 14.92 9.01 -11.60
N PHE A 420 15.24 7.74 -11.81
CA PHE A 420 15.22 7.20 -13.16
C PHE A 420 13.82 7.32 -13.77
N ARG A 421 13.73 7.10 -15.09
CA ARG A 421 12.44 6.88 -15.72
C ARG A 421 11.78 5.67 -15.08
N LEU A 422 10.55 5.85 -14.63
CA LEU A 422 9.76 4.76 -14.06
C LEU A 422 9.57 3.67 -15.14
N ARG A 423 9.47 2.41 -14.74
CA ARG A 423 9.41 1.28 -15.69
C ARG A 423 8.19 0.42 -15.38
N TRP A 424 7.54 -0.03 -16.45
CA TRP A 424 6.45 -0.99 -16.39
C TRP A 424 7.00 -2.42 -16.40
N ASN A 425 6.22 -3.38 -15.89
CA ASN A 425 6.66 -4.78 -15.78
C ASN A 425 6.77 -5.48 -17.15
N ASP A 426 5.97 -5.07 -18.14
CA ASP A 426 6.02 -5.62 -19.49
C ASP A 426 7.18 -5.08 -20.36
N ALA A 427 8.04 -4.23 -19.78
CA ALA A 427 9.12 -3.60 -20.52
C ALA A 427 10.27 -4.58 -20.78
N PRO A 428 10.57 -4.96 -22.05
CA PRO A 428 11.76 -5.75 -22.32
C PRO A 428 12.99 -4.94 -21.93
N THR A 429 13.81 -5.51 -21.06
CA THR A 429 14.99 -4.86 -20.45
C THR A 429 16.01 -4.36 -21.47
N TRP A 430 16.00 -4.93 -22.67
CA TRP A 430 16.91 -4.61 -23.76
C TRP A 430 16.30 -3.72 -24.86
N ALA A 431 14.99 -3.51 -24.90
CA ALA A 431 14.32 -2.89 -26.06
C ALA A 431 14.13 -1.37 -25.97
N GLY A 432 14.53 -0.70 -24.88
CA GLY A 432 14.59 0.76 -24.77
C GLY A 432 13.27 1.53 -24.94
N ARG A 433 12.13 0.86 -25.12
CA ARG A 433 10.85 1.47 -25.55
C ARG A 433 9.68 1.35 -24.58
N SER A 434 9.84 0.74 -23.40
CA SER A 434 8.77 0.63 -22.39
C SER A 434 9.15 1.26 -21.04
N SER A 435 10.02 2.27 -21.06
CA SER A 435 10.11 3.17 -19.88
C SER A 435 8.91 4.10 -19.89
N SER A 436 8.28 4.27 -18.73
CA SER A 436 7.29 5.34 -18.50
C SER A 436 7.90 6.69 -18.87
N PRO A 437 7.09 7.64 -19.38
CA PRO A 437 7.58 8.98 -19.65
C PRO A 437 8.01 9.73 -18.39
N ALA A 438 7.63 9.27 -17.19
CA ALA A 438 7.83 10.06 -15.99
C ALA A 438 9.15 9.81 -15.27
N GLN A 439 9.74 10.90 -14.77
CA GLN A 439 10.74 10.95 -13.71
C GLN A 439 10.20 11.82 -12.57
N ILE A 440 10.71 11.65 -11.36
CA ILE A 440 10.32 12.48 -10.22
C ILE A 440 11.54 13.22 -9.71
N ARG A 441 11.49 14.56 -9.72
CA ARG A 441 12.48 15.39 -9.04
C ARG A 441 12.03 15.63 -7.61
N VAL A 442 12.88 15.31 -6.66
CA VAL A 442 12.66 15.57 -5.24
C VAL A 442 13.40 16.86 -4.88
N HIS A 443 12.69 17.88 -4.42
CA HIS A 443 13.36 19.11 -4.01
C HIS A 443 14.11 18.91 -2.69
N PRO A 444 15.13 19.74 -2.38
CA PRO A 444 15.80 19.69 -1.09
C PRO A 444 14.80 19.78 0.07
N PHE A 445 14.96 18.91 1.06
CA PHE A 445 14.19 18.88 2.30
C PHE A 445 15.10 18.49 3.46
N THR A 446 14.67 18.73 4.69
CA THR A 446 15.32 18.28 5.91
C THR A 446 14.58 17.10 6.52
N SER A 447 15.27 16.28 7.30
CA SER A 447 14.64 15.16 8.01
C SER A 447 13.47 15.57 8.91
N PHE A 448 13.40 16.85 9.32
CA PHE A 448 12.37 17.37 10.19
C PHE A 448 11.13 17.90 9.47
N ASP A 449 11.17 18.02 8.15
CA ASP A 449 10.07 18.57 7.38
C ASP A 449 8.86 17.62 7.45
N ASP A 450 7.67 18.19 7.60
CA ASP A 450 6.39 17.44 7.57
C ASP A 450 5.86 17.26 6.16
N GLU A 451 6.56 17.79 5.17
CA GLU A 451 6.15 17.79 3.77
C GLU A 451 7.38 17.95 2.87
N VAL A 452 7.34 17.32 1.70
CA VAL A 452 8.35 17.51 0.64
C VAL A 452 7.69 18.01 -0.63
N PHE A 453 8.42 18.84 -1.38
CA PHE A 453 7.98 19.27 -2.70
C PHE A 453 8.62 18.38 -3.77
N ILE A 454 7.81 17.92 -4.72
CA ILE A 454 8.24 17.08 -5.84
C ILE A 454 7.73 17.63 -7.16
N GLU A 455 8.44 17.30 -8.24
CA GLU A 455 7.97 17.49 -9.61
C GLU A 455 7.92 16.15 -10.32
N VAL A 456 6.76 15.78 -10.84
CA VAL A 456 6.59 14.67 -11.78
C VAL A 456 6.89 15.23 -13.16
N LEU A 457 8.11 14.98 -13.62
CA LEU A 457 8.61 15.37 -14.93
C LEU A 457 8.16 14.35 -15.96
N THR A 458 7.64 14.78 -17.10
CA THR A 458 7.28 13.91 -18.22
C THR A 458 8.27 14.09 -19.36
N ASP A 459 8.56 13.03 -20.11
CA ASP A 459 9.26 13.10 -21.39
C ASP A 459 8.31 13.03 -22.59
N ALA A 460 6.99 13.06 -22.30
CA ALA A 460 5.94 13.01 -23.31
C ALA A 460 6.22 14.05 -24.39
N GLU A 461 6.18 13.56 -25.62
CA GLU A 461 6.44 14.35 -26.80
C GLU A 461 5.10 14.81 -27.37
N ILE A 462 4.92 16.12 -27.43
CA ILE A 462 3.81 16.77 -28.11
C ILE A 462 4.31 17.30 -29.43
N TRP A 463 3.56 17.06 -30.50
CA TRP A 463 3.88 17.49 -31.85
C TRP A 463 3.04 18.69 -32.26
N VAL A 464 3.70 19.65 -32.92
CA VAL A 464 3.08 20.79 -33.58
C VAL A 464 3.43 20.73 -35.07
N ASP A 465 2.42 20.92 -35.90
CA ASP A 465 2.53 20.99 -37.35
C ASP A 465 1.67 22.15 -37.82
N PHE A 466 2.33 23.23 -38.23
CA PHE A 466 1.67 24.47 -38.60
C PHE A 466 0.80 24.37 -39.85
N ASP A 467 1.08 23.36 -40.69
CA ASP A 467 0.37 23.07 -41.93
C ASP A 467 -0.71 22.00 -41.73
N TYR A 468 -0.82 21.42 -40.53
CA TYR A 468 -1.86 20.46 -40.23
C TYR A 468 -3.23 21.17 -40.26
N PRO A 469 -4.13 20.80 -41.18
CA PRO A 469 -5.40 21.49 -41.36
C PRO A 469 -6.43 21.15 -40.27
N GLY A 470 -6.07 20.32 -39.30
CA GLY A 470 -7.01 19.57 -38.48
C GLY A 470 -7.67 18.44 -39.27
N GLN A 471 -8.24 17.46 -38.59
CA GLN A 471 -9.19 16.52 -39.20
C GLN A 471 -10.56 16.73 -38.57
N PRO A 472 -11.63 16.97 -39.37
CA PRO A 472 -12.97 17.16 -38.83
C PRO A 472 -13.48 15.98 -37.99
N THR A 473 -12.96 14.78 -38.26
CA THR A 473 -13.36 13.52 -37.63
C THR A 473 -12.38 13.01 -36.58
N SER A 474 -11.20 13.62 -36.44
CA SER A 474 -10.14 13.13 -35.58
C SER A 474 -9.56 14.30 -34.78
N PRO A 475 -9.69 14.32 -33.44
CA PRO A 475 -9.17 15.42 -32.64
C PRO A 475 -7.65 15.50 -32.72
N GLU A 476 -7.13 16.71 -32.51
CA GLU A 476 -5.71 16.93 -32.28
C GLU A 476 -5.33 16.33 -30.93
N THR A 477 -4.56 15.24 -30.97
CA THR A 477 -4.08 14.53 -29.78
C THR A 477 -2.68 14.97 -29.39
N GLY A 478 -1.99 15.71 -30.26
CA GLY A 478 -0.61 16.11 -30.08
C GLY A 478 0.39 15.00 -30.39
N ASP A 479 -0.03 13.89 -30.99
CA ASP A 479 0.91 12.89 -31.51
C ASP A 479 1.41 13.26 -32.92
N VAL A 480 2.39 12.50 -33.44
CA VAL A 480 3.00 12.80 -34.75
C VAL A 480 2.00 12.73 -35.93
N SER A 481 0.94 11.93 -35.80
CA SER A 481 -0.08 11.71 -36.83
C SER A 481 -1.21 12.75 -36.73
N PHE A 482 -1.56 13.16 -35.51
CA PHE A 482 -2.59 14.17 -35.22
C PHE A 482 -2.01 15.31 -34.34
N PRO A 483 -1.02 16.06 -34.87
CA PRO A 483 -0.33 17.12 -34.13
C PRO A 483 -1.25 18.32 -33.88
N PHE A 484 -0.86 19.19 -32.95
CA PHE A 484 -1.52 20.49 -32.80
C PHE A 484 -1.14 21.43 -33.94
N ASN A 485 -2.07 22.26 -34.39
CA ASN A 485 -1.83 23.17 -35.51
C ASN A 485 -1.25 24.56 -35.07
N SER A 486 -1.14 24.79 -33.77
CA SER A 486 -0.59 26.02 -33.19
C SER A 486 0.44 25.77 -32.07
N LEU A 487 1.36 26.73 -31.94
CA LEU A 487 2.35 26.72 -30.87
C LEU A 487 1.69 26.88 -29.48
N ALA A 488 0.61 27.66 -29.38
CA ALA A 488 -0.09 27.90 -28.12
C ALA A 488 -0.76 26.62 -27.60
N GLU A 489 -1.42 25.86 -28.48
CA GLU A 489 -1.99 24.55 -28.14
C GLU A 489 -0.90 23.58 -27.72
N GLY A 490 0.18 23.47 -28.51
CA GLY A 490 1.32 22.62 -28.17
C GLY A 490 1.93 22.93 -26.80
N VAL A 491 2.16 24.21 -26.49
CA VAL A 491 2.69 24.67 -25.20
C VAL A 491 1.71 24.45 -24.04
N ALA A 492 0.41 24.61 -24.28
CA ALA A 492 -0.61 24.31 -23.28
C ALA A 492 -0.58 22.83 -22.91
N GLN A 493 -0.40 21.95 -23.90
CA GLN A 493 -0.54 20.49 -23.76
C GLN A 493 0.74 19.77 -23.33
N VAL A 494 1.94 20.31 -23.60
CA VAL A 494 3.20 19.68 -23.14
C VAL A 494 3.26 19.65 -21.61
N GLY A 495 3.47 18.48 -21.01
CA GLY A 495 3.56 18.39 -19.55
C GLY A 495 4.83 19.02 -18.98
N LEU A 496 4.93 19.09 -17.64
CA LEU A 496 6.11 19.65 -16.95
C LEU A 496 7.37 18.83 -17.29
N GLY A 497 8.40 19.49 -17.86
CA GLY A 497 9.63 18.83 -18.32
C GLY A 497 9.53 18.16 -19.70
N GLY A 498 8.34 18.19 -20.33
CA GLY A 498 8.05 17.50 -21.59
C GLY A 498 8.78 18.05 -22.81
N ARG A 499 8.59 17.40 -23.95
CA ARG A 499 9.15 17.79 -25.25
C ARG A 499 8.07 18.33 -26.16
N LEU A 500 8.31 19.48 -26.76
CA LEU A 500 7.50 20.03 -27.83
C LEU A 500 8.28 19.93 -29.14
N SER A 501 7.83 19.03 -30.01
CA SER A 501 8.43 18.73 -31.31
C SER A 501 7.69 19.44 -32.43
N PHE A 502 8.45 19.95 -33.40
CA PHE A 502 7.88 20.62 -34.56
C PHE A 502 8.15 19.84 -35.84
N LYS A 503 7.13 19.74 -36.70
CA LYS A 503 7.34 19.38 -38.11
C LYS A 503 7.89 20.58 -38.88
N PRO A 504 8.66 20.37 -39.96
CA PRO A 504 9.27 21.45 -40.73
C PRO A 504 8.20 22.41 -41.24
N GLY A 505 8.47 23.71 -41.15
CA GLY A 505 7.51 24.74 -41.53
C GLY A 505 7.85 26.10 -40.95
N ALA A 506 7.04 27.09 -41.29
CA ALA A 506 7.17 28.45 -40.78
C ALA A 506 5.79 29.02 -40.46
N LYS A 507 5.65 29.62 -39.28
CA LYS A 507 4.47 30.38 -38.88
C LYS A 507 4.92 31.59 -38.08
N ASN A 508 4.14 32.66 -38.15
CA ASN A 508 4.22 33.76 -37.19
C ASN A 508 3.20 33.47 -36.08
N PRO A 509 3.58 32.73 -35.01
CA PRO A 509 2.65 32.50 -33.92
C PRO A 509 2.35 33.83 -33.22
N ALA A 510 1.15 33.92 -32.62
CA ALA A 510 0.89 34.94 -31.61
C ALA A 510 1.93 34.82 -30.47
N PRO A 511 2.23 35.91 -29.74
CA PRO A 511 3.08 35.82 -28.55
C PRO A 511 2.57 34.73 -27.60
N ILE A 512 3.48 33.89 -27.13
CA ILE A 512 3.18 32.83 -26.15
C ILE A 512 4.00 33.04 -24.89
N THR A 513 3.44 32.60 -23.75
CA THR A 513 4.16 32.56 -22.47
C THR A 513 4.49 31.12 -22.13
N LEU A 514 5.78 30.83 -21.94
CA LEU A 514 6.24 29.55 -21.40
C LEU A 514 6.17 29.61 -19.87
N SER A 515 5.14 28.99 -19.29
CA SER A 515 4.91 28.98 -17.83
C SER A 515 5.52 27.78 -17.11
N LYS A 516 6.06 26.81 -17.85
CA LYS A 516 6.63 25.57 -17.32
C LYS A 516 7.90 25.16 -18.09
N PRO A 517 8.89 24.56 -17.41
CA PRO A 517 10.03 23.92 -18.06
C PRO A 517 9.60 22.93 -19.14
N MET A 518 10.20 23.02 -20.33
CA MET A 518 10.01 22.11 -21.45
C MET A 518 11.20 22.18 -22.41
N THR A 519 11.35 21.16 -23.26
CA THR A 519 12.34 21.13 -24.34
C THR A 519 11.66 21.39 -25.68
N LEU A 520 12.11 22.39 -26.42
CA LEU A 520 11.66 22.66 -27.80
C LEU A 520 12.63 21.98 -28.78
N GLN A 521 12.12 21.23 -29.76
CA GLN A 521 12.97 20.54 -30.74
C GLN A 521 12.33 20.42 -32.13
N ALA A 522 13.15 20.32 -33.17
CA ALA A 522 12.68 20.19 -34.56
C ALA A 522 13.38 18.98 -35.23
N PRO A 523 13.01 17.74 -34.84
CA PRO A 523 13.77 16.54 -35.20
C PRO A 523 13.69 16.18 -36.69
N LEU A 524 12.71 16.73 -37.42
CA LEU A 524 12.46 16.43 -38.83
C LEU A 524 13.01 17.50 -39.79
N GLY A 525 13.63 18.57 -39.28
CA GLY A 525 14.15 19.66 -40.09
C GLY A 525 13.97 21.03 -39.44
N PRO A 526 14.44 22.11 -40.09
CA PRO A 526 14.37 23.44 -39.54
C PRO A 526 12.92 23.94 -39.41
N VAL A 527 12.66 24.70 -38.35
CA VAL A 527 11.38 25.36 -38.07
C VAL A 527 11.63 26.81 -37.71
N ARG A 528 10.84 27.71 -38.28
CA ARG A 528 10.90 29.15 -37.98
C ARG A 528 9.68 29.56 -37.15
N LEU A 529 9.94 30.08 -35.96
CA LEU A 529 8.93 30.63 -35.04
C LEU A 529 9.07 32.15 -35.00
N GLY A 530 8.20 32.86 -35.72
CA GLY A 530 8.26 34.32 -35.82
C GLY A 530 9.05 34.83 -37.03
N PRO A 531 9.19 36.18 -37.14
CA PRO A 531 9.72 36.84 -38.34
C PRO A 531 11.18 36.51 -38.67
#